data_AF-A0A6G0YZS7-F1
#
_entry.id   AF-A0A6G0YZS7-F1
#
_cell.length_a   1.000
_cell.length_b   1.000
_cell.length_c   1.000
_cell.angle_alpha   90.00
_cell.angle_beta   90.00
_cell.angle_gamma   90.00
#
_symmetry.space_group_name_H-M   'P 1'
#
loop_
_entity.id
_entity.type
_entity.pdbx_description
1 polymer ?
#
loop_
_entity_poly.entity_id
_entity_poly.type
_entity_poly.pdbx_seq_one_letter_code
_entity_poly.pdbx_strand_id
1 'polypeptide(L)'
;MMAIIKDRLHRRVCDDVLEVAWSTMWNVTDEAPKNCKRFLDGNGMKYFLGCLTTFPDKNELMRNMMGLLGNVAEVSELRSRLMQGHFIKVFSDLLFSTQDGIEVSYNAAGVIAHLASDGHKSWIIKTPSRYKVLDRMTKAIQNWNLDADRNINYRSFEPILQLAQVRHTPQCAHWAAWALANLTKVYPEKYCSIVIAEGGLRIMGELLEEHSLLQDNQPPGVIHSLAQTVINQCLMYMKSTVEESSQ
;
A
#
# COMPACT_ATOMS: atom_id res chain seq x y z
N MET A 1 -6.63 21.18 -10.16
CA MET A 1 -5.38 20.56 -9.67
C MET A 1 -4.41 20.18 -10.78
N MET A 2 -4.76 19.31 -11.74
CA MET A 2 -3.81 18.90 -12.81
C MET A 2 -3.14 20.06 -13.58
N ALA A 3 -3.89 21.13 -13.88
CA ALA A 3 -3.34 22.33 -14.51
C ALA A 3 -2.32 23.07 -13.61
N ILE A 4 -2.56 23.09 -12.30
CA ILE A 4 -1.65 23.70 -11.30
C ILE A 4 -0.36 22.89 -11.22
N ILE A 5 -0.46 21.55 -11.12
CA ILE A 5 0.69 20.66 -11.11
C ILE A 5 1.54 20.87 -12.38
N LYS A 6 0.90 20.93 -13.56
CA LYS A 6 1.57 21.19 -14.83
C LYS A 6 2.30 22.54 -14.83
N ASP A 7 1.64 23.61 -14.38
CA ASP A 7 2.22 24.96 -14.33
C ASP A 7 3.43 25.02 -13.39
N ARG A 8 3.29 24.50 -12.17
CA ARG A 8 4.37 24.48 -11.17
C ARG A 8 5.56 23.64 -11.59
N LEU A 9 5.31 22.47 -12.16
CA LEU A 9 6.36 21.64 -12.74
C LEU A 9 7.09 22.35 -13.89
N HIS A 10 6.35 23.04 -14.78
CA HIS A 10 6.95 23.79 -15.88
C HIS A 10 7.84 24.94 -15.37
N ARG A 11 7.39 25.67 -14.35
CA ARG A 11 8.15 26.74 -13.69
C ARG A 11 9.25 26.25 -12.76
N ARG A 12 9.33 24.94 -12.51
CA ARG A 12 10.23 24.31 -11.53
C ARG A 12 10.08 24.89 -10.11
N VAL A 13 8.86 25.22 -9.72
CA VAL A 13 8.53 25.74 -8.39
C VAL A 13 7.86 24.63 -7.57
N CYS A 14 8.40 24.34 -6.40
CA CYS A 14 7.78 23.48 -5.40
C CYS A 14 7.41 24.35 -4.19
N ASP A 15 6.18 24.87 -4.23
CA ASP A 15 5.53 25.65 -3.17
C ASP A 15 4.38 24.84 -2.54
N ASP A 16 3.82 25.35 -1.44
CA ASP A 16 2.67 24.73 -0.75
C ASP A 16 1.49 24.49 -1.71
N VAL A 17 1.35 25.32 -2.75
CA VAL A 17 0.31 25.17 -3.77
C VAL A 17 0.49 23.87 -4.57
N LEU A 18 1.72 23.49 -4.93
CA LEU A 18 1.99 22.21 -5.58
C LEU A 18 1.70 21.03 -4.65
N GLU A 19 2.11 21.12 -3.39
CA GLU A 19 1.91 20.06 -2.39
C GLU A 19 0.43 19.86 -2.08
N VAL A 20 -0.32 20.95 -1.85
CA VAL A 20 -1.78 20.94 -1.68
C VAL A 20 -2.48 20.40 -2.93
N ALA A 21 -1.99 20.72 -4.13
CA ALA A 21 -2.58 20.19 -5.36
C ALA A 21 -2.44 18.67 -5.45
N TRP A 22 -1.28 18.11 -5.09
CA TRP A 22 -1.08 16.66 -5.06
C TRP A 22 -1.83 15.98 -3.90
N SER A 23 -1.83 16.56 -2.70
CA SER A 23 -2.62 16.08 -1.57
C SER A 23 -4.11 16.05 -1.89
N THR A 24 -4.63 17.11 -2.52
CA THR A 24 -6.03 17.15 -2.99
C THR A 24 -6.28 16.07 -4.04
N MET A 25 -5.36 15.89 -4.99
CA MET A 25 -5.49 14.85 -6.01
C MET A 25 -5.54 13.45 -5.39
N TRP A 26 -4.70 13.18 -4.38
CA TRP A 26 -4.73 11.92 -3.63
C TRP A 26 -6.12 11.67 -3.02
N ASN A 27 -6.64 12.64 -2.27
CA ASN A 27 -7.96 12.53 -1.63
C ASN A 27 -9.11 12.34 -2.63
N VAL A 28 -9.13 13.06 -3.76
CA VAL A 28 -10.23 12.92 -4.74
C VAL A 28 -10.12 11.65 -5.59
N THR A 29 -8.99 10.94 -5.56
CA THR A 29 -8.85 9.64 -6.20
C THR A 29 -9.22 8.47 -5.29
N ASP A 30 -9.27 8.69 -3.98
CA ASP A 30 -9.57 7.65 -2.99
C ASP A 30 -11.00 7.13 -3.14
N GLU A 31 -11.15 5.81 -3.26
CA GLU A 31 -12.41 5.10 -3.57
C GLU A 31 -13.16 5.69 -4.80
N ALA A 32 -12.44 6.33 -5.73
CA ALA A 32 -13.03 7.04 -6.86
C ALA A 32 -12.44 6.59 -8.22
N PRO A 33 -12.80 5.40 -8.74
CA PRO A 33 -12.22 4.84 -9.97
C PRO A 33 -12.30 5.78 -11.20
N LYS A 34 -13.38 6.57 -11.31
CA LYS A 34 -13.54 7.57 -12.38
C LYS A 34 -12.48 8.66 -12.31
N ASN A 35 -12.10 9.08 -11.11
CA ASN A 35 -11.06 10.10 -10.90
C ASN A 35 -9.65 9.51 -11.11
N CYS A 36 -9.40 8.27 -10.69
CA CYS A 36 -8.16 7.53 -11.04
C CYS A 36 -7.98 7.44 -12.56
N LYS A 37 -9.05 7.09 -13.29
CA LYS A 37 -9.02 7.05 -14.76
C LYS A 37 -8.74 8.43 -15.36
N ARG A 38 -9.40 9.49 -14.87
CA ARG A 38 -9.16 10.87 -15.31
C ARG A 38 -7.72 11.34 -15.05
N PHE A 39 -7.12 10.94 -13.93
CA PHE A 39 -5.70 11.21 -13.66
C PHE A 39 -4.80 10.61 -14.74
N LEU A 40 -4.98 9.33 -15.05
CA LEU A 40 -4.19 8.65 -16.09
C LEU A 40 -4.44 9.24 -17.48
N ASP A 41 -5.70 9.50 -17.84
CA ASP A 41 -6.07 10.12 -19.12
C ASP A 41 -5.50 11.55 -19.25
N GLY A 42 -5.37 12.27 -18.13
CA GLY A 42 -4.83 13.62 -18.05
C GLY A 42 -3.31 13.73 -18.04
N ASN A 43 -2.58 12.68 -18.44
CA ASN A 43 -1.11 12.60 -18.36
C ASN A 43 -0.55 12.62 -16.92
N GLY A 44 -1.30 12.13 -15.93
CA GLY A 44 -0.90 12.07 -14.53
C GLY A 44 0.47 11.44 -14.30
N MET A 45 0.74 10.30 -14.95
CA MET A 45 2.05 9.64 -14.83
C MET A 45 3.21 10.46 -15.38
N LYS A 46 2.98 11.30 -16.40
CA LYS A 46 4.00 12.21 -16.92
C LYS A 46 4.35 13.28 -15.89
N TYR A 47 3.35 13.84 -15.22
CA TYR A 47 3.58 14.84 -14.18
C TYR A 47 4.22 14.23 -12.93
N PHE A 48 3.81 13.02 -12.55
CA PHE A 48 4.45 12.24 -11.49
C PHE A 48 5.96 12.09 -11.74
N LEU A 49 6.36 11.56 -12.91
CA LEU A 49 7.78 11.39 -13.25
C LEU A 49 8.54 12.72 -13.33
N GLY A 50 7.88 13.76 -13.85
CA GLY A 50 8.44 15.10 -13.91
C GLY A 50 8.72 15.68 -12.52
N CYS A 51 7.77 15.55 -11.60
CA CYS A 51 7.94 15.97 -10.20
C CYS A 51 9.04 15.15 -9.51
N LEU A 52 9.06 13.83 -9.69
CA LEU A 52 10.09 12.94 -9.15
C LEU A 52 11.51 13.37 -9.56
N THR A 53 11.67 13.75 -10.84
CA THR A 53 12.96 14.15 -11.40
C THR A 53 13.33 15.58 -11.02
N THR A 54 12.35 16.48 -10.95
CA THR A 54 12.59 17.91 -10.70
C THR A 54 12.76 18.23 -9.22
N PHE A 55 12.11 17.45 -8.35
CA PHE A 55 12.02 17.71 -6.91
C PHE A 55 12.33 16.45 -6.08
N PRO A 56 13.52 15.83 -6.24
CA PRO A 56 13.85 14.54 -5.62
C PRO A 56 13.90 14.60 -4.09
N ASP A 57 14.18 15.78 -3.50
CA ASP A 57 14.35 15.96 -2.06
C ASP A 57 13.08 16.48 -1.35
N LYS A 58 11.92 16.45 -2.04
CA LYS A 58 10.64 16.93 -1.51
C LYS A 58 9.80 15.76 -0.98
N ASN A 59 10.08 15.39 0.26
CA ASN A 59 9.51 14.23 0.95
C ASN A 59 7.97 14.26 0.99
N GLU A 60 7.36 15.38 1.40
CA GLU A 60 5.90 15.51 1.48
C GLU A 60 5.23 15.41 0.10
N LEU A 61 5.79 16.09 -0.90
CA LEU A 61 5.35 15.96 -2.29
C LEU A 61 5.40 14.50 -2.75
N MET A 62 6.49 13.79 -2.46
CA MET A 62 6.68 12.37 -2.79
C MET A 62 5.61 11.49 -2.14
N ARG A 63 5.37 11.67 -0.84
CA ARG A 63 4.33 10.97 -0.09
C ARG A 63 2.96 11.15 -0.75
N ASN A 64 2.58 12.40 -1.02
CA ASN A 64 1.28 12.72 -1.62
C ASN A 64 1.11 12.11 -3.01
N MET A 65 2.18 12.15 -3.83
CA MET A 65 2.19 11.52 -5.15
C MET A 65 2.06 10.00 -5.07
N MET A 66 2.77 9.35 -4.14
CA MET A 66 2.74 7.90 -4.00
C MET A 66 1.42 7.40 -3.41
N GLY A 67 0.83 8.12 -2.47
CA GLY A 67 -0.51 7.82 -1.95
C GLY A 67 -1.56 7.81 -3.07
N LEU A 68 -1.53 8.81 -3.96
CA LEU A 68 -2.40 8.82 -5.15
C LEU A 68 -2.22 7.58 -6.02
N LEU A 69 -0.97 7.18 -6.27
CA LEU A 69 -0.70 5.99 -7.09
C LEU A 69 -1.13 4.69 -6.43
N GLY A 70 -1.14 4.62 -5.09
CA GLY A 70 -1.79 3.54 -4.35
C GLY A 70 -3.26 3.40 -4.75
N ASN A 71 -4.03 4.48 -4.64
CA ASN A 71 -5.45 4.51 -5.01
C ASN A 71 -5.70 4.15 -6.49
N VAL A 72 -4.79 4.56 -7.39
CA VAL A 72 -4.90 4.17 -8.81
C VAL A 72 -4.62 2.68 -9.00
N ALA A 73 -3.67 2.10 -8.27
CA ALA A 73 -3.32 0.69 -8.36
C ALA A 73 -4.43 -0.22 -7.79
N GLU A 74 -5.23 0.26 -6.84
CA GLU A 74 -6.40 -0.47 -6.34
C GLU A 74 -7.42 -0.77 -7.45
N VAL A 75 -7.57 0.12 -8.44
CA VAL A 75 -8.52 -0.03 -9.56
C VAL A 75 -8.00 -1.03 -10.60
N SER A 76 -8.56 -2.24 -10.59
CA SER A 76 -8.10 -3.37 -11.41
C SER A 76 -7.95 -3.08 -12.91
N GLU A 77 -8.90 -2.36 -13.50
CA GLU A 77 -8.95 -2.04 -14.93
C GLU A 77 -7.83 -1.06 -15.35
N LEU A 78 -7.24 -0.34 -14.39
CA LEU A 78 -6.18 0.65 -14.65
C LEU A 78 -4.77 0.08 -14.48
N ARG A 79 -4.62 -1.07 -13.79
CA ARG A 79 -3.32 -1.69 -13.47
C ARG A 79 -2.46 -1.95 -14.71
N SER A 80 -3.07 -2.40 -15.79
CA SER A 80 -2.38 -2.62 -17.08
C SER A 80 -1.70 -1.36 -17.62
N ARG A 81 -2.23 -0.16 -17.34
CA ARG A 81 -1.64 1.12 -17.76
C ARG A 81 -0.42 1.51 -16.94
N LEU A 82 -0.32 1.01 -15.70
CA LEU A 82 0.84 1.17 -14.82
C LEU A 82 1.93 0.11 -15.09
N MET A 83 1.60 -1.00 -15.77
CA MET A 83 2.52 -2.08 -16.13
C MET A 83 3.46 -1.69 -17.28
N GLN A 84 4.27 -0.66 -17.06
CA GLN A 84 5.30 -0.17 -17.99
C GLN A 84 6.67 -0.26 -17.32
N GLY A 85 7.68 -0.74 -18.04
CA GLY A 85 8.98 -1.09 -17.46
C GLY A 85 9.64 0.04 -16.66
N HIS A 86 9.53 1.29 -17.14
CA HIS A 86 10.08 2.46 -16.46
C HIS A 86 9.29 2.84 -15.19
N PHE A 87 7.97 2.68 -15.17
CA PHE A 87 7.17 2.88 -13.96
C PHE A 87 7.48 1.82 -12.90
N ILE A 88 7.51 0.55 -13.31
CA ILE A 88 7.83 -0.54 -12.38
C ILE A 88 9.25 -0.40 -11.82
N LYS A 89 10.21 0.07 -12.64
CA LYS A 89 11.55 0.40 -12.15
C LYS A 89 11.48 1.47 -11.06
N VAL A 90 10.74 2.57 -11.26
CA VAL A 90 10.57 3.63 -10.26
C VAL A 90 9.97 3.08 -8.97
N PHE A 91 8.87 2.33 -9.03
CA PHE A 91 8.25 1.76 -7.82
C PHE A 91 9.22 0.80 -7.09
N SER A 92 9.94 -0.02 -7.84
CA SER A 92 10.95 -0.94 -7.31
C SER A 92 12.15 -0.22 -6.68
N ASP A 93 12.51 0.97 -7.16
CA ASP A 93 13.58 1.80 -6.58
C ASP A 93 13.08 2.47 -5.29
N LEU A 94 11.83 2.94 -5.27
CA LEU A 94 11.19 3.59 -4.11
C LEU A 94 10.94 2.65 -2.92
N LEU A 95 10.96 1.32 -3.13
CA LEU A 95 10.86 0.32 -2.05
C LEU A 95 11.89 0.52 -0.92
N PHE A 96 13.04 1.12 -1.22
CA PHE A 96 14.10 1.37 -0.25
C PHE A 96 14.29 2.87 0.03
N SER A 97 13.30 3.69 -0.32
CA SER A 97 13.30 5.09 0.07
C SER A 97 13.17 5.19 1.58
N THR A 98 14.06 5.97 2.19
CA THR A 98 14.02 6.38 3.61
C THR A 98 13.44 7.79 3.80
N GLN A 99 12.95 8.40 2.70
CA GLN A 99 12.30 9.69 2.72
C GLN A 99 10.95 9.59 3.43
N ASP A 100 10.72 10.47 4.40
CA ASP A 100 9.47 10.53 5.18
C ASP A 100 9.16 9.23 5.94
N GLY A 101 10.18 8.63 6.56
CA GLY A 101 10.04 7.35 7.25
C GLY A 101 9.78 6.22 6.26
N ILE A 102 8.70 5.46 6.46
CA ILE A 102 8.33 4.34 5.59
C ILE A 102 7.21 4.70 4.60
N GLU A 103 6.70 5.94 4.58
CA GLU A 103 5.51 6.28 3.80
C GLU A 103 5.66 6.02 2.31
N VAL A 104 6.78 6.47 1.74
CA VAL A 104 7.06 6.32 0.31
C VAL A 104 7.28 4.86 -0.06
N SER A 105 8.07 4.14 0.72
CA SER A 105 8.39 2.73 0.47
C SER A 105 7.18 1.81 0.69
N TYR A 106 6.36 2.09 1.69
CA TYR A 106 5.10 1.39 1.94
C TYR A 106 4.13 1.54 0.77
N ASN A 107 3.89 2.77 0.30
CA ASN A 107 2.99 3.01 -0.83
C ASN A 107 3.52 2.37 -2.12
N ALA A 108 4.84 2.44 -2.37
CA ALA A 108 5.46 1.78 -3.51
C ALA A 108 5.25 0.25 -3.46
N ALA A 109 5.40 -0.37 -2.29
CA ALA A 109 5.12 -1.78 -2.10
C ALA A 109 3.64 -2.11 -2.31
N GLY A 110 2.71 -1.27 -1.84
CA GLY A 110 1.27 -1.43 -2.06
C GLY A 110 0.89 -1.39 -3.53
N VAL A 111 1.46 -0.42 -4.28
CA VAL A 111 1.31 -0.36 -5.75
C VAL A 111 1.80 -1.66 -6.39
N ILE A 112 2.99 -2.14 -6.00
CA ILE A 112 3.53 -3.40 -6.53
C ILE A 112 2.64 -4.59 -6.15
N ALA A 113 2.11 -4.64 -4.93
CA ALA A 113 1.21 -5.69 -4.45
C ALA A 113 -0.04 -5.78 -5.33
N HIS A 114 -0.71 -4.65 -5.60
CA HIS A 114 -1.87 -4.60 -6.47
C HIS A 114 -1.54 -5.02 -7.91
N LEU A 115 -0.44 -4.53 -8.49
CA LEU A 115 -0.03 -4.94 -9.83
C LEU A 115 0.33 -6.43 -9.91
N ALA A 116 0.92 -6.97 -8.85
CA ALA A 116 1.25 -8.39 -8.78
C ALA A 116 0.01 -9.26 -8.53
N SER A 117 -1.03 -8.75 -7.87
CA SER A 117 -2.26 -9.47 -7.58
C SER A 117 -3.00 -9.95 -8.83
N ASP A 118 -2.82 -9.30 -9.98
CA ASP A 118 -3.39 -9.71 -11.27
C ASP A 118 -2.77 -11.03 -11.82
N GLY A 119 -1.77 -11.58 -11.14
CA GLY A 119 -1.13 -12.84 -11.50
C GLY A 119 0.02 -12.72 -12.50
N HIS A 120 0.71 -13.83 -12.72
CA HIS A 120 1.95 -13.87 -13.52
C HIS A 120 1.75 -13.39 -14.96
N LYS A 121 0.65 -13.78 -15.62
CA LYS A 121 0.37 -13.45 -17.02
C LYS A 121 0.18 -11.95 -17.26
N SER A 122 -0.26 -11.21 -16.24
CA SER A 122 -0.48 -9.77 -16.29
C SER A 122 0.82 -8.97 -16.17
N TRP A 123 1.92 -9.61 -15.77
CA TRP A 123 3.25 -9.01 -15.77
C TRP A 123 3.88 -9.05 -17.17
N ILE A 124 3.39 -8.17 -18.05
CA ILE A 124 3.72 -8.20 -19.49
C ILE A 124 5.10 -7.63 -19.84
N ILE A 125 5.80 -7.02 -18.89
CA ILE A 125 7.13 -6.43 -19.10
C ILE A 125 8.26 -7.42 -18.83
N LYS A 126 9.36 -7.32 -19.58
CA LYS A 126 10.57 -8.13 -19.35
C LYS A 126 11.49 -7.54 -18.27
N THR A 127 11.57 -6.21 -18.19
CA THR A 127 12.52 -5.51 -17.31
C THR A 127 11.84 -4.34 -16.60
N PRO A 128 11.89 -4.28 -15.25
CA PRO A 128 12.41 -5.32 -14.35
C PRO A 128 11.54 -6.59 -14.35
N SER A 129 12.14 -7.75 -14.05
CA SER A 129 11.41 -9.02 -13.99
C SER A 129 10.53 -9.08 -12.74
N ARG A 130 9.37 -9.76 -12.84
CA ARG A 130 8.44 -9.97 -11.73
C ARG A 130 9.13 -10.50 -10.48
N TYR A 131 9.92 -11.56 -10.65
CA TYR A 131 10.68 -12.18 -9.56
C TYR A 131 11.58 -11.17 -8.83
N LYS A 132 12.37 -10.38 -9.58
CA LYS A 132 13.30 -9.40 -8.98
C LYS A 132 12.57 -8.32 -8.19
N VAL A 133 11.43 -7.85 -8.70
CA VAL A 133 10.63 -6.82 -8.00
C VAL A 133 9.99 -7.40 -6.74
N LEU A 134 9.43 -8.60 -6.80
CA LEU A 134 8.81 -9.25 -5.64
C LEU A 134 9.84 -9.62 -4.55
N ASP A 135 11.03 -10.08 -4.92
CA ASP A 135 12.14 -10.32 -3.98
C ASP A 135 12.55 -9.02 -3.25
N ARG A 136 12.69 -7.92 -4.00
CA ARG A 136 12.96 -6.60 -3.42
C ARG A 136 11.84 -6.13 -2.48
N MET A 137 10.58 -6.36 -2.86
CA MET A 137 9.42 -6.00 -2.04
C MET A 137 9.44 -6.75 -0.71
N THR A 138 9.70 -8.06 -0.71
CA THR A 138 9.85 -8.85 0.53
C THR A 138 10.94 -8.27 1.43
N LYS A 139 12.11 -7.96 0.88
CA LYS A 139 13.24 -7.38 1.62
C LYS A 139 12.91 -6.02 2.21
N ALA A 140 12.17 -5.18 1.48
CA ALA A 140 11.72 -3.90 2.00
C ALA A 140 10.78 -4.07 3.20
N ILE A 141 9.74 -4.91 3.07
CA ILE A 141 8.75 -5.16 4.14
C ILE A 141 9.42 -5.68 5.41
N GLN A 142 10.39 -6.59 5.28
CA GLN A 142 11.13 -7.16 6.42
C GLN A 142 11.98 -6.15 7.19
N ASN A 143 12.34 -5.02 6.58
CA ASN A 143 13.16 -3.98 7.20
C ASN A 143 12.33 -2.89 7.89
N TRP A 144 11.00 -2.90 7.74
CA TRP A 144 10.16 -1.89 8.36
C TRP A 144 9.92 -2.20 9.84
N ASN A 145 9.96 -1.15 10.66
CA ASN A 145 9.54 -1.25 12.05
C ASN A 145 8.02 -1.39 12.12
N LEU A 146 7.53 -2.47 12.73
CA LEU A 146 6.10 -2.73 12.89
C LEU A 146 5.41 -1.68 13.80
N ASP A 147 6.18 -1.00 14.65
CA ASP A 147 5.72 0.09 15.53
C ASP A 147 5.84 1.48 14.89
N ALA A 148 6.14 1.56 13.60
CA ALA A 148 6.22 2.84 12.91
C ALA A 148 4.86 3.55 12.86
N ASP A 149 4.82 4.79 13.33
CA ASP A 149 3.70 5.71 13.09
C ASP A 149 3.49 5.94 11.60
N ARG A 150 2.24 6.18 11.22
CA ARG A 150 1.85 6.35 9.82
C ARG A 150 1.02 7.60 9.61
N ASN A 151 1.31 8.35 8.55
CA ASN A 151 0.48 9.46 8.08
C ASN A 151 -0.48 8.99 6.97
N ILE A 152 -1.33 8.03 7.31
CA ILE A 152 -2.32 7.44 6.41
C ILE A 152 -3.66 7.25 7.12
N ASN A 153 -4.75 7.42 6.37
CA ASN A 153 -6.11 7.25 6.87
C ASN A 153 -6.88 6.30 5.96
N TYR A 154 -7.13 5.08 6.43
CA TYR A 154 -7.96 4.12 5.71
C TYR A 154 -9.42 4.29 6.12
N ARG A 155 -10.29 4.38 5.11
CA ARG A 155 -11.76 4.38 5.26
C ARG A 155 -12.34 2.98 5.16
N SER A 156 -11.68 2.12 4.37
CA SER A 156 -11.96 0.70 4.24
C SER A 156 -10.64 -0.07 4.13
N PHE A 157 -10.64 -1.31 4.58
CA PHE A 157 -9.57 -2.28 4.36
C PHE A 157 -9.90 -3.30 3.27
N GLU A 158 -11.02 -3.18 2.56
CA GLU A 158 -11.40 -4.10 1.50
C GLU A 158 -10.26 -4.35 0.48
N PRO A 159 -9.56 -3.32 -0.04
CA PRO A 159 -8.44 -3.53 -0.96
C PRO A 159 -7.27 -4.32 -0.34
N ILE A 160 -6.96 -4.06 0.94
CA ILE A 160 -5.90 -4.76 1.67
C ILE A 160 -6.31 -6.21 1.96
N LEU A 161 -7.55 -6.44 2.37
CA LEU A 161 -8.11 -7.77 2.65
C LEU A 161 -8.23 -8.61 1.37
N GLN A 162 -8.50 -7.99 0.22
CA GLN A 162 -8.41 -8.67 -1.08
C GLN A 162 -6.98 -9.13 -1.38
N LEU A 163 -5.96 -8.29 -1.11
CA LEU A 163 -4.55 -8.68 -1.26
C LEU A 163 -4.13 -9.80 -0.30
N ALA A 164 -4.65 -9.81 0.93
CA ALA A 164 -4.43 -10.88 1.91
C ALA A 164 -4.93 -12.25 1.41
N GLN A 165 -5.92 -12.26 0.51
CA GLN A 165 -6.49 -13.49 -0.07
C GLN A 165 -5.71 -14.02 -1.28
N VAL A 166 -4.71 -13.29 -1.79
CA VAL A 166 -3.95 -13.69 -2.99
C VAL A 166 -2.97 -14.84 -2.69
N ARG A 167 -3.30 -16.05 -3.17
CA ARG A 167 -2.48 -17.27 -2.94
C ARG A 167 -1.34 -17.48 -3.92
N HIS A 168 -1.54 -17.12 -5.20
CA HIS A 168 -0.52 -17.33 -6.23
C HIS A 168 0.67 -16.36 -6.11
N THR A 169 0.62 -15.37 -5.22
CA THR A 169 1.70 -14.39 -5.01
C THR A 169 1.77 -14.01 -3.53
N PRO A 170 2.50 -14.81 -2.71
CA PRO A 170 2.57 -14.65 -1.26
C PRO A 170 3.03 -13.27 -0.79
N GLN A 171 3.80 -12.55 -1.60
CA GLN A 171 4.25 -11.19 -1.30
C GLN A 171 3.09 -10.18 -1.18
N CYS A 172 1.96 -10.43 -1.86
CA CYS A 172 0.74 -9.64 -1.71
C CYS A 172 0.16 -9.82 -0.31
N ALA A 173 0.01 -11.07 0.13
CA ALA A 173 -0.44 -11.39 1.48
C ALA A 173 0.53 -10.91 2.56
N HIS A 174 1.84 -10.96 2.31
CA HIS A 174 2.86 -10.43 3.22
C HIS A 174 2.69 -8.93 3.46
N TRP A 175 2.54 -8.13 2.39
CA TRP A 175 2.31 -6.70 2.53
C TRP A 175 0.99 -6.40 3.23
N ALA A 176 -0.09 -7.11 2.87
CA ALA A 176 -1.40 -6.93 3.48
C ALA A 176 -1.41 -7.26 4.97
N ALA A 177 -0.85 -8.40 5.37
CA ALA A 177 -0.72 -8.81 6.76
C ALA A 177 0.15 -7.82 7.55
N TRP A 178 1.25 -7.33 6.96
CA TRP A 178 2.09 -6.32 7.60
C TRP A 178 1.33 -5.01 7.82
N ALA A 179 0.61 -4.53 6.79
CA ALA A 179 -0.17 -3.30 6.86
C ALA A 179 -1.21 -3.37 7.98
N LEU A 180 -1.99 -4.44 8.04
CA LEU A 180 -3.02 -4.63 9.07
C LEU A 180 -2.38 -4.79 10.45
N ALA A 181 -1.26 -5.50 10.58
CA ALA A 181 -0.59 -5.70 11.86
C ALA A 181 -0.04 -4.37 12.41
N ASN A 182 0.58 -3.54 11.57
CA ASN A 182 1.04 -2.21 11.97
C ASN A 182 -0.14 -1.32 12.38
N LEU A 183 -1.18 -1.22 11.55
CA LEU A 183 -2.34 -0.35 11.81
C LEU A 183 -3.10 -0.74 13.08
N THR A 184 -3.36 -2.04 13.28
CA THR A 184 -4.07 -2.53 14.47
C THR A 184 -3.22 -2.43 15.73
N LYS A 185 -1.89 -2.45 15.63
CA LYS A 185 -0.99 -2.27 16.77
C LYS A 185 -0.82 -0.80 17.16
N VAL A 186 -0.65 0.09 16.20
CA VAL A 186 -0.35 1.52 16.44
C VAL A 186 -1.62 2.31 16.73
N TYR A 187 -2.74 2.00 16.05
CA TYR A 187 -4.02 2.71 16.25
C TYR A 187 -5.18 1.70 16.45
N PRO A 188 -5.16 0.90 17.53
CA PRO A 188 -6.12 -0.18 17.76
C PRO A 188 -7.57 0.30 17.78
N GLU A 189 -7.86 1.41 18.48
CA GLU A 189 -9.21 1.96 18.61
C GLU A 189 -9.84 2.31 17.27
N LYS A 190 -9.01 2.79 16.33
CA LYS A 190 -9.46 3.23 15.01
C LYS A 190 -9.59 2.08 14.03
N TYR A 191 -8.63 1.17 14.02
CA TYR A 191 -8.49 0.21 12.91
C TYR A 191 -8.93 -1.22 13.26
N CYS A 192 -8.92 -1.65 14.53
CA CYS A 192 -9.42 -2.98 14.89
C CYS A 192 -10.92 -3.12 14.57
N SER A 193 -11.72 -2.08 14.83
CA SER A 193 -13.15 -2.07 14.52
C SER A 193 -13.43 -2.28 13.02
N ILE A 194 -12.66 -1.61 12.15
CA ILE A 194 -12.77 -1.76 10.68
C ILE A 194 -12.37 -3.16 10.24
N VAL A 195 -11.23 -3.68 10.74
CA VAL A 195 -10.77 -5.05 10.43
C VAL A 195 -11.83 -6.08 10.81
N ILE A 196 -12.46 -5.94 11.97
CA ILE A 196 -13.51 -6.85 12.43
C ILE A 196 -14.75 -6.72 11.53
N ALA A 197 -15.22 -5.49 11.29
CA ALA A 197 -16.43 -5.22 10.52
C ALA A 197 -16.34 -5.74 9.08
N GLU A 198 -15.15 -5.71 8.47
CA GLU A 198 -14.92 -6.17 7.09
C GLU A 198 -14.47 -7.64 7.00
N GLY A 199 -14.60 -8.41 8.10
CA GLY A 199 -14.34 -9.85 8.10
C GLY A 199 -12.85 -10.22 8.10
N GLY A 200 -11.97 -9.29 8.48
CA GLY A 200 -10.53 -9.49 8.50
C GLY A 200 -10.07 -10.59 9.47
N LEU A 201 -10.76 -10.83 10.58
CA LEU A 201 -10.45 -11.94 11.50
C LEU A 201 -10.50 -13.30 10.79
N ARG A 202 -11.52 -13.53 9.96
CA ARG A 202 -11.65 -14.77 9.18
C ARG A 202 -10.48 -14.92 8.21
N ILE A 203 -10.17 -13.86 7.45
CA ILE A 203 -9.09 -13.87 6.45
C ILE A 203 -7.72 -14.09 7.11
N MET A 204 -7.46 -13.45 8.26
CA MET A 204 -6.24 -13.70 9.02
C MET A 204 -6.18 -15.13 9.56
N GLY A 205 -7.31 -15.70 9.99
CA GLY A 205 -7.41 -17.11 10.42
C GLY A 205 -7.05 -18.09 9.31
N GLU A 206 -7.57 -17.87 8.10
CA GLU A 206 -7.22 -18.67 6.91
C GLU A 206 -5.71 -18.63 6.61
N LEU A 207 -5.06 -17.48 6.80
CA LEU A 207 -3.60 -17.35 6.65
C LEU A 207 -2.79 -18.15 7.71
N LEU A 208 -3.35 -18.36 8.90
CA LEU A 208 -2.71 -19.20 9.92
C LEU A 208 -2.83 -20.69 9.55
N GLU A 209 -4.02 -21.14 9.17
CA GLU A 209 -4.31 -22.54 8.83
C GLU A 209 -3.46 -23.04 7.65
N GLU A 210 -3.33 -22.23 6.60
CA GLU A 210 -2.52 -22.56 5.43
C GLU A 210 -1.04 -22.78 5.77
N HIS A 211 -0.54 -22.14 6.82
CA HIS A 211 0.84 -22.33 7.26
C HIS A 211 1.01 -23.61 8.09
N SER A 212 0.03 -23.92 8.95
CA SER A 212 0.01 -25.15 9.75
C SER A 212 0.00 -26.42 8.90
N LEU A 213 -0.62 -26.38 7.71
CA LEU A 213 -0.65 -27.51 6.79
C LEU A 213 0.68 -27.80 6.08
N LEU A 214 1.64 -26.87 6.12
CA LEU A 214 2.87 -26.98 5.33
C LEU A 214 4.08 -27.46 6.16
N GLN A 215 4.17 -27.21 7.48
CA GLN A 215 5.38 -27.48 8.27
C GLN A 215 5.13 -27.69 9.78
N ASP A 216 5.01 -28.94 10.26
CA ASP A 216 4.85 -29.29 11.69
C ASP A 216 6.10 -28.98 12.58
N ASN A 217 7.27 -28.67 11.99
CA ASN A 217 8.55 -28.59 12.71
C ASN A 217 9.38 -27.32 12.39
N GLN A 218 8.76 -26.24 11.91
CA GLN A 218 9.44 -24.95 11.70
C GLN A 218 8.73 -23.83 12.47
N PRO A 219 9.47 -22.80 12.92
CA PRO A 219 8.85 -21.63 13.52
C PRO A 219 7.89 -20.97 12.52
N PRO A 220 6.79 -20.37 12.98
CA PRO A 220 5.84 -19.76 12.08
C PRO A 220 6.50 -18.68 11.20
N GLY A 221 6.24 -18.76 9.89
CA GLY A 221 6.73 -17.81 8.91
C GLY A 221 6.22 -16.39 9.18
N VAL A 222 6.88 -15.39 8.60
CA VAL A 222 6.60 -13.97 8.87
C VAL A 222 5.13 -13.58 8.67
N ILE A 223 4.47 -14.12 7.63
CA ILE A 223 3.06 -13.85 7.34
C ILE A 223 2.15 -14.37 8.46
N HIS A 224 2.44 -15.57 8.98
CA HIS A 224 1.69 -16.16 10.09
C HIS A 224 1.83 -15.28 11.36
N SER A 225 3.06 -14.87 11.69
CA SER A 225 3.30 -13.99 12.85
C SER A 225 2.58 -12.64 12.74
N LEU A 226 2.52 -12.06 11.54
CA LEU A 226 1.77 -10.83 11.27
C LEU A 226 0.26 -11.05 11.39
N ALA A 227 -0.29 -12.10 10.79
CA ALA A 227 -1.71 -12.44 10.89
C ALA A 227 -2.15 -12.69 12.34
N GLN A 228 -1.32 -13.41 13.11
CA GLN A 228 -1.56 -13.64 14.53
C GLN A 228 -1.55 -12.32 15.32
N THR A 229 -0.68 -11.38 14.97
CA THR A 229 -0.65 -10.04 15.59
C THR A 229 -1.97 -9.32 15.37
N VAL A 230 -2.49 -9.30 14.13
CA VAL A 230 -3.80 -8.69 13.80
C VAL A 230 -4.92 -9.29 14.62
N ILE A 231 -4.99 -10.62 14.69
CA ILE A 231 -6.02 -11.34 15.47
C ILE A 231 -5.93 -10.96 16.94
N ASN A 232 -4.72 -10.97 17.52
CA ASN A 232 -4.52 -10.64 18.92
C ASN A 232 -4.96 -9.21 19.24
N GLN A 233 -4.59 -8.23 18.41
CA GLN A 233 -4.98 -6.84 18.60
C GLN A 233 -6.51 -6.66 18.53
N CYS A 234 -7.16 -7.30 17.56
CA CYS A 234 -8.61 -7.25 17.43
C CYS A 234 -9.33 -7.91 18.62
N LEU A 235 -8.84 -9.06 19.10
CA LEU A 235 -9.40 -9.73 20.29
C LEU A 235 -9.22 -8.91 21.56
N MET A 236 -8.08 -8.22 21.73
CA MET A 236 -7.86 -7.30 22.84
C MET A 236 -8.84 -6.12 22.79
N TYR A 237 -9.03 -5.52 21.61
CA TYR A 237 -10.01 -4.45 21.40
C TYR A 237 -11.46 -4.87 21.68
N MET A 238 -11.86 -6.08 21.28
CA MET A 238 -13.20 -6.61 21.59
C MET A 238 -13.41 -6.79 23.10
N LYS A 239 -12.38 -7.20 23.85
CA LYS A 239 -12.48 -7.36 25.30
C LYS A 239 -12.64 -6.01 26.00
N SER A 240 -11.83 -5.01 25.63
CA SER A 240 -11.90 -3.69 26.26
C SER A 240 -13.24 -3.00 26.03
N THR A 241 -13.80 -3.10 24.81
CA THR A 241 -15.10 -2.51 24.48
C THR A 241 -16.27 -3.16 25.23
N VAL A 242 -16.22 -4.48 25.47
CA VAL A 242 -17.23 -5.18 26.28
C VAL A 242 -17.18 -4.75 27.75
N GLU A 243 -15.98 -4.61 28.31
CA GLU A 243 -15.78 -4.14 29.69
C GLU A 243 -16.28 -2.71 29.89
N GLU A 244 -16.06 -1.81 28.93
CA GLU A 244 -16.58 -0.43 28.95
C GLU A 244 -18.11 -0.38 28.85
N SER A 245 -18.74 -1.24 28.04
CA SER A 245 -20.20 -1.27 27.87
C SER A 245 -20.96 -1.87 29.07
N SER A 246 -20.24 -2.50 30.00
CA SER A 246 -20.80 -3.15 31.19
C SER A 246 -20.72 -2.28 32.46
N GLN A 247 -20.15 -1.07 32.35
CA GLN A 247 -20.06 -0.05 33.41
C GLN A 247 -21.11 1.05 33.19
#